data_AF-A0A7C6ML49-F1
#
_entry.id   AF-A0A7C6ML49-F1
#
_cell.length_a   1.000
_cell.length_b   1.000
_cell.length_c   1.000
_cell.angle_alpha   90.00
_cell.angle_beta   90.00
_cell.angle_gamma   90.00
#
_symmetry.space_group_name_H-M   'P 1'
#
loop_
_entity.id
_entity.type
_entity.pdbx_description
1 polymer ?
#
loop_
_entity_poly.entity_id
_entity_poly.type
_entity_poly.pdbx_seq_one_letter_code
_entity_poly.pdbx_strand_id
1 'polypeptide(L)'
;MKEIVNADNIIEKHVNLTNQDKKTIEEVLSTIKRNALYNSKIHGLYHSEKVFLFSYLIAKHERLDEIDHQIITDAALYHDIGRINDYEDSLHGYCSANRIDTVVKHPIYKDIENLNILKAIMDGHSVSDERRDRFIDDYEITDVERYYKLYDILKDADALDRKRFFDYSDSYLDERFLRIDVSKGLIKLSEEINNIYKQNIKTNVNNIKRPEVGRFQCFHSIGFDFFKLASVLEHGILSKKEMQKLDIEGVSNFEGGNLDDYVSVVDGRLINKGGTAFPTFVMNGISFVCEVDKLYSSDEKNTQSYCIEHGIPYNKSLHDDEKYVYSRIDSDQINHIFLSNKVCNKDVREGLYIYNSLSFSILKDRINHYINNISDVINPDLSEMNKLLSMYKKTLEDYFILDQIQKNKVNKQVVAELEGYRIKINNIIQDWIYQKYQYELGKNKDEIITIDDIVSHELQKLGFEYNKSQTDKGYLFSYEKIKTKSR
;
A
#
# COMPACT_ATOMS: atom_id res chain seq x y z
N MET A 1 11.69 -11.11 -24.45
CA MET A 1 12.23 -10.29 -25.54
C MET A 1 11.49 -10.47 -26.87
N LYS A 2 10.32 -11.14 -26.89
CA LYS A 2 9.51 -11.33 -28.11
C LYS A 2 8.21 -10.51 -28.10
N GLU A 3 7.77 -9.96 -26.98
CA GLU A 3 6.34 -9.60 -26.83
C GLU A 3 6.01 -8.21 -27.37
N ILE A 4 6.77 -7.15 -27.04
CA ILE A 4 6.61 -5.83 -27.70
C ILE A 4 6.94 -5.91 -29.20
N VAL A 5 8.02 -6.60 -29.56
CA VAL A 5 8.42 -6.78 -30.97
C VAL A 5 7.36 -7.55 -31.77
N ASN A 6 6.65 -8.49 -31.13
CA ASN A 6 5.53 -9.19 -31.76
C ASN A 6 4.19 -8.40 -31.66
N ALA A 7 4.17 -7.27 -30.96
CA ALA A 7 3.00 -6.41 -30.80
C ALA A 7 2.95 -5.27 -31.84
N ASP A 8 3.87 -5.26 -32.82
CA ASP A 8 3.94 -4.28 -33.92
C ASP A 8 2.57 -3.97 -34.54
N ASN A 9 1.81 -5.01 -34.92
CA ASN A 9 0.49 -4.85 -35.52
C ASN A 9 -0.55 -4.17 -34.60
N ILE A 10 -0.35 -4.22 -33.29
CA ILE A 10 -1.19 -3.55 -32.30
C ILE A 10 -0.74 -2.11 -32.15
N ILE A 11 0.56 -1.88 -32.00
CA ILE A 11 1.16 -0.55 -31.88
C ILE A 11 0.80 0.32 -33.09
N GLU A 12 0.92 -0.22 -34.30
CA GLU A 12 0.62 0.47 -35.56
C GLU A 12 -0.85 0.89 -35.74
N LYS A 13 -1.79 0.32 -34.99
CA LYS A 13 -3.20 0.76 -35.02
C LYS A 13 -3.41 2.10 -34.32
N HIS A 14 -2.51 2.45 -33.40
CA HIS A 14 -2.65 3.62 -32.52
C HIS A 14 -1.58 4.68 -32.80
N VAL A 15 -0.39 4.27 -33.24
CA VAL A 15 0.75 5.18 -33.48
C VAL A 15 1.53 4.80 -34.75
N ASN A 16 2.02 5.81 -35.46
CA ASN A 16 2.87 5.61 -36.64
C ASN A 16 4.34 5.44 -36.24
N LEU A 17 4.86 4.23 -36.39
CA LEU A 17 6.28 3.92 -36.22
C LEU A 17 6.95 3.71 -37.57
N THR A 18 8.08 4.38 -37.78
CA THR A 18 8.99 4.12 -38.89
C THR A 18 9.80 2.86 -38.61
N ASN A 19 10.41 2.27 -39.65
CA ASN A 19 11.33 1.14 -39.48
C ASN A 19 12.52 1.49 -38.57
N GLN A 20 12.95 2.75 -38.56
CA GLN A 20 14.02 3.21 -37.69
C GLN A 20 13.58 3.20 -36.22
N ASP A 21 12.35 3.62 -35.93
CA ASP A 21 11.82 3.60 -34.55
C ASP A 21 11.76 2.17 -34.01
N LYS A 22 11.23 1.23 -34.81
CA LYS A 22 11.15 -0.18 -34.43
C LYS A 22 12.52 -0.76 -34.13
N LYS A 23 13.50 -0.47 -34.98
CA LYS A 23 14.89 -0.91 -34.80
C LYS A 23 15.49 -0.34 -33.51
N THR A 24 15.25 0.94 -33.23
CA THR A 24 15.71 1.57 -31.99
C THR A 24 15.07 0.92 -30.76
N ILE A 25 13.76 0.68 -30.78
CA ILE A 25 13.05 -0.04 -29.71
C ILE A 25 13.66 -1.43 -29.49
N GLU A 26 13.85 -2.21 -30.55
CA GLU A 26 14.46 -3.54 -30.48
C GLU A 26 15.88 -3.51 -29.91
N GLU A 27 16.72 -2.59 -30.38
CA GLU A 27 18.10 -2.41 -29.92
C GLU A 27 18.14 -2.10 -28.41
N VAL A 28 17.32 -1.16 -27.92
CA VAL A 28 17.22 -0.84 -26.49
C VAL A 28 16.75 -2.05 -25.67
N LEU A 29 15.66 -2.70 -26.09
CA LEU A 29 15.11 -3.86 -25.36
C LEU A 29 16.08 -5.04 -25.28
N SER A 30 16.96 -5.17 -26.29
CA SER A 30 17.98 -6.22 -26.33
C SER A 30 19.16 -5.97 -25.39
N THR A 31 19.41 -4.71 -25.01
CA THR A 31 20.59 -4.28 -24.24
C THR A 31 20.29 -4.00 -22.76
N ILE A 32 19.04 -4.19 -22.32
CA ILE A 32 18.63 -4.05 -20.91
C ILE A 32 19.52 -4.89 -19.99
N LYS A 33 20.05 -4.26 -18.93
CA LYS A 33 20.82 -4.93 -17.88
C LYS A 33 19.89 -5.67 -16.92
N ARG A 34 19.39 -6.82 -17.35
CA ARG A 34 18.39 -7.65 -16.62
C ARG A 34 18.75 -7.95 -15.17
N ASN A 35 20.04 -8.17 -14.88
CA ASN A 35 20.51 -8.47 -13.52
C ASN A 35 20.42 -7.26 -12.56
N ALA A 36 20.26 -6.05 -13.08
CA ALA A 36 20.04 -4.84 -12.28
C ALA A 36 18.55 -4.63 -11.95
N LEU A 37 17.65 -5.25 -12.70
CA LEU A 37 16.20 -5.07 -12.50
C LEU A 37 15.72 -5.79 -11.25
N TYR A 38 14.69 -5.23 -10.63
CA TYR A 38 13.99 -5.90 -9.55
C TYR A 38 13.36 -7.20 -10.05
N ASN A 39 13.61 -8.31 -9.35
CA ASN A 39 13.12 -9.62 -9.76
C ASN A 39 11.66 -9.83 -9.32
N SER A 40 10.73 -9.31 -10.11
CA SER A 40 9.29 -9.43 -9.91
C SER A 40 8.57 -9.69 -11.23
N LYS A 41 7.38 -10.32 -11.14
CA LYS A 41 6.48 -10.42 -12.30
C LYS A 41 5.70 -9.11 -12.54
N ILE A 42 5.49 -8.29 -11.49
CA ILE A 42 4.72 -7.03 -11.57
C ILE A 42 5.62 -5.83 -11.87
N HIS A 43 6.78 -5.76 -11.22
CA HIS A 43 7.71 -4.61 -11.25
C HIS A 43 9.10 -5.00 -11.76
N GLY A 44 9.19 -6.10 -12.52
CA GLY A 44 10.43 -6.55 -13.14
C GLY A 44 10.48 -6.22 -14.63
N LEU A 45 11.15 -7.08 -15.40
CA LEU A 45 11.44 -6.85 -16.81
C LEU A 45 10.24 -6.36 -17.63
N TYR A 46 9.10 -7.05 -17.56
CA TYR A 46 7.96 -6.72 -18.42
C TYR A 46 7.37 -5.35 -18.14
N HIS A 47 7.44 -4.91 -16.89
CA HIS A 47 7.06 -3.57 -16.48
C HIS A 47 8.02 -2.54 -17.08
N SER A 48 9.33 -2.71 -16.88
CA SER A 48 10.36 -1.85 -17.49
C SER A 48 10.25 -1.78 -19.01
N GLU A 49 9.99 -2.90 -19.70
CA GLU A 49 9.81 -2.96 -21.15
C GLU A 49 8.59 -2.12 -21.60
N LYS A 50 7.47 -2.19 -20.88
CA LYS A 50 6.24 -1.43 -21.20
C LYS A 50 6.37 0.06 -20.88
N VAL A 51 6.92 0.41 -19.72
CA VAL A 51 7.19 1.81 -19.36
C VAL A 51 8.15 2.43 -20.37
N PHE A 52 9.20 1.71 -20.80
CA PHE A 52 10.06 2.17 -21.89
C PHE A 52 9.28 2.42 -23.19
N LEU A 53 8.42 1.50 -23.62
CA LEU A 53 7.61 1.69 -24.83
C LEU A 53 6.75 2.97 -24.72
N PHE A 54 6.01 3.15 -23.64
CA PHE A 54 5.17 4.35 -23.48
C PHE A 54 6.01 5.62 -23.41
N SER A 55 7.10 5.62 -22.63
CA SER A 55 8.03 6.75 -22.57
C SER A 55 8.60 7.10 -23.95
N TYR A 56 8.97 6.11 -24.76
CA TYR A 56 9.48 6.32 -26.11
C TYR A 56 8.44 6.97 -27.03
N LEU A 57 7.19 6.48 -26.99
CA LEU A 57 6.08 7.02 -27.79
C LEU A 57 5.75 8.46 -27.40
N ILE A 58 5.69 8.75 -26.10
CA ILE A 58 5.43 10.10 -25.58
C ILE A 58 6.61 11.02 -25.96
N ALA A 59 7.85 10.61 -25.71
CA ALA A 59 9.05 11.39 -26.03
C ALA A 59 9.13 11.76 -27.51
N LYS A 60 8.79 10.82 -28.41
CA LYS A 60 8.74 11.06 -29.85
C LYS A 60 7.66 12.09 -30.22
N HIS A 61 6.47 11.99 -29.62
CA HIS A 61 5.40 12.96 -29.84
C HIS A 61 5.81 14.37 -29.37
N GLU A 62 6.42 14.43 -28.19
CA GLU A 62 6.93 15.65 -27.56
C GLU A 62 8.22 16.19 -28.18
N ARG A 63 8.74 15.51 -29.22
CA ARG A 63 9.93 15.86 -30.00
C ARG A 63 11.15 16.13 -29.11
N LEU A 64 11.38 15.25 -28.14
CA LEU A 64 12.62 15.30 -27.34
C LEU A 64 13.84 15.20 -28.26
N ASP A 65 14.93 15.85 -27.84
CA ASP A 65 16.22 15.64 -28.50
C ASP A 65 16.83 14.29 -28.12
N GLU A 66 17.98 13.96 -28.73
CA GLU A 66 18.64 12.67 -28.50
C GLU A 66 19.11 12.48 -27.06
N ILE A 67 19.48 13.56 -26.36
CA ILE A 67 19.96 13.49 -24.97
C ILE A 67 18.78 13.15 -24.06
N ASP A 68 17.67 13.87 -24.21
CA ASP A 68 16.45 13.67 -23.44
C ASP A 68 15.79 12.32 -23.73
N HIS A 69 15.83 11.87 -24.99
CA HIS A 69 15.42 10.51 -25.34
C HIS A 69 16.23 9.45 -24.61
N GLN A 70 17.54 9.64 -24.46
CA GLN A 70 18.39 8.70 -23.74
C GLN A 70 18.12 8.76 -22.22
N ILE A 71 17.95 9.95 -21.64
CA ILE A 71 17.60 10.11 -20.21
C ILE A 71 16.30 9.39 -19.89
N ILE A 72 15.24 9.64 -20.66
CA ILE A 72 13.93 9.01 -20.40
C ILE A 72 13.96 7.50 -20.66
N THR A 73 14.77 7.04 -21.61
CA THR A 73 14.97 5.61 -21.86
C THR A 73 15.60 4.92 -20.64
N ASP A 74 16.69 5.45 -20.12
CA ASP A 74 17.34 4.88 -18.94
C ASP A 74 16.44 4.98 -17.69
N ALA A 75 15.75 6.10 -17.50
CA ALA A 75 14.79 6.26 -16.41
C ALA A 75 13.67 5.21 -16.50
N ALA A 76 13.02 5.08 -17.66
CA ALA A 76 11.92 4.13 -17.86
C ALA A 76 12.33 2.69 -17.59
N LEU A 77 13.53 2.29 -18.03
CA LEU A 77 14.03 0.94 -17.84
C LEU A 77 14.38 0.63 -16.38
N TYR A 78 14.88 1.62 -15.64
CA TYR A 78 15.53 1.38 -14.35
C TYR A 78 14.89 2.12 -13.16
N HIS A 79 13.77 2.83 -13.32
CA HIS A 79 13.13 3.59 -12.24
C HIS A 79 12.79 2.76 -11.00
N ASP A 80 12.63 1.45 -11.14
CA ASP A 80 12.23 0.51 -10.08
C ASP A 80 13.39 -0.34 -9.50
N ILE A 81 14.65 -0.11 -9.88
CA ILE A 81 15.81 -0.91 -9.39
C ILE A 81 16.06 -0.77 -7.86
N GLY A 82 15.43 0.22 -7.23
CA GLY A 82 15.45 0.47 -5.79
C GLY A 82 14.52 -0.43 -4.98
N ARG A 83 13.54 -1.11 -5.61
CA ARG A 83 12.55 -1.94 -4.93
C ARG A 83 13.18 -3.10 -4.17
N ILE A 84 12.52 -3.49 -3.07
CA ILE A 84 12.86 -4.66 -2.25
C ILE A 84 11.70 -5.66 -2.14
N ASN A 85 10.48 -5.22 -2.42
CA ASN A 85 9.24 -6.01 -2.44
C ASN A 85 8.25 -5.38 -3.44
N ASP A 86 7.12 -6.05 -3.70
CA ASP A 86 6.03 -5.56 -4.55
C ASP A 86 5.02 -4.67 -3.80
N TYR A 87 5.29 -4.31 -2.54
CA TYR A 87 4.39 -3.45 -1.77
C TYR A 87 4.55 -1.98 -2.17
N GLU A 88 3.54 -1.19 -1.81
CA GLU A 88 3.60 0.26 -1.93
C GLU A 88 4.65 0.82 -0.96
N ASP A 89 5.59 1.57 -1.54
CA ASP A 89 6.68 2.21 -0.84
C ASP A 89 6.98 3.52 -1.56
N SER A 90 7.17 4.62 -0.83
CA SER A 90 7.53 5.91 -1.43
C SER A 90 9.04 6.11 -1.58
N LEU A 91 9.88 5.22 -1.03
CA LEU A 91 11.33 5.36 -0.99
C LEU A 91 12.06 4.64 -2.13
N HIS A 92 11.41 3.72 -2.84
CA HIS A 92 12.06 2.98 -3.92
C HIS A 92 12.62 3.90 -5.01
N GLY A 93 11.96 5.02 -5.35
CA GLY A 93 12.50 6.01 -6.27
C GLY A 93 13.86 6.56 -5.84
N TYR A 94 13.96 7.12 -4.63
CA TYR A 94 15.23 7.59 -4.05
C TYR A 94 16.33 6.52 -4.13
N CYS A 95 15.97 5.28 -3.87
CA CYS A 95 16.93 4.17 -3.91
C CYS A 95 17.36 3.83 -5.34
N SER A 96 16.44 3.91 -6.30
CA SER A 96 16.74 3.76 -7.71
C SER A 96 17.67 4.86 -8.20
N ALA A 97 17.40 6.12 -7.83
CA ALA A 97 18.24 7.27 -8.14
C ALA A 97 19.67 7.08 -7.60
N ASN A 98 19.85 6.56 -6.38
CA ASN A 98 21.18 6.29 -5.84
C ASN A 98 21.91 5.11 -6.52
N ARG A 99 21.17 4.13 -7.05
CA ARG A 99 21.76 2.95 -7.71
C ARG A 99 22.10 3.19 -9.18
N ILE A 100 21.46 4.16 -9.82
CA ILE A 100 21.49 4.31 -11.28
C ILE A 100 22.90 4.51 -11.84
N ASP A 101 23.78 5.20 -11.11
CA ASP A 101 25.18 5.46 -11.50
C ASP A 101 25.98 4.17 -11.76
N THR A 102 25.60 3.07 -11.09
CA THR A 102 26.23 1.76 -11.25
C THR A 102 25.75 1.04 -12.51
N VAL A 103 24.55 1.41 -12.99
CA VAL A 103 23.85 0.76 -14.10
C VAL A 103 24.06 1.52 -15.40
N VAL A 104 23.86 2.85 -15.43
CA VAL A 104 24.01 3.63 -16.66
C VAL A 104 25.47 4.01 -16.90
N LYS A 105 25.93 3.96 -18.15
CA LYS A 105 27.30 4.30 -18.56
C LYS A 105 27.33 5.16 -19.82
N HIS A 106 26.19 5.68 -20.26
CA HIS A 106 26.10 6.47 -21.48
C HIS A 106 26.92 7.77 -21.32
N PRO A 107 27.69 8.22 -22.34
CA PRO A 107 28.55 9.39 -22.23
C PRO A 107 27.85 10.71 -21.88
N ILE A 108 26.53 10.83 -22.14
CA ILE A 108 25.77 12.05 -21.81
C ILE A 108 25.77 12.37 -20.32
N TYR A 109 25.94 11.37 -19.45
CA TYR A 109 25.98 11.54 -17.99
C TYR A 109 27.32 12.04 -17.47
N LYS A 110 28.28 12.35 -18.36
CA LYS A 110 29.45 13.17 -18.00
C LYS A 110 29.06 14.63 -17.74
N ASP A 111 27.97 15.08 -18.37
CA ASP A 111 27.29 16.29 -17.96
C ASP A 111 26.48 15.99 -16.70
N ILE A 112 26.76 16.73 -15.63
CA ILE A 112 26.16 16.52 -14.32
C ILE A 112 24.67 16.86 -14.33
N GLU A 113 24.23 17.83 -15.13
CA GLU A 113 22.82 18.21 -15.22
C GLU A 113 21.99 17.04 -15.74
N ASN A 114 22.48 16.33 -16.77
CA ASN A 114 21.80 15.15 -17.32
C ASN A 114 21.66 14.03 -16.28
N LEU A 115 22.70 13.83 -15.46
CA LEU A 115 22.67 12.82 -14.41
C LEU A 115 21.74 13.23 -13.26
N ASN A 116 21.75 14.50 -12.88
CA ASN A 116 20.88 15.06 -11.84
C ASN A 116 19.42 14.97 -12.26
N ILE A 117 19.07 15.34 -13.49
CA ILE A 117 17.71 15.19 -14.02
C ILE A 117 17.29 13.71 -14.02
N LEU A 118 18.12 12.79 -14.51
CA LEU A 118 17.82 11.34 -14.47
C LEU A 118 17.49 10.89 -13.05
N LYS A 119 18.33 11.26 -12.07
CA LYS A 119 18.12 10.92 -10.67
C LYS A 119 16.87 11.57 -10.08
N ALA A 120 16.60 12.83 -10.38
CA ALA A 120 15.45 13.58 -9.87
C ALA A 120 14.13 13.01 -10.37
N ILE A 121 14.03 12.65 -11.65
CA ILE A 121 12.80 12.03 -12.19
C ILE A 121 12.62 10.61 -11.65
N MET A 122 13.71 9.86 -11.47
CA MET A 122 13.67 8.54 -10.83
C MET A 122 13.36 8.59 -9.34
N ASP A 123 13.80 9.59 -8.59
CA ASP A 123 13.39 9.72 -7.19
C ASP A 123 11.90 10.08 -7.12
N GLY A 124 11.52 11.10 -7.89
CA GLY A 124 10.20 11.65 -7.76
C GLY A 124 9.06 10.86 -8.43
N HIS A 125 9.35 9.80 -9.21
CA HIS A 125 8.27 8.98 -9.81
C HIS A 125 7.41 8.29 -8.73
N SER A 126 8.01 7.92 -7.59
CA SER A 126 7.36 7.17 -6.51
C SER A 126 6.69 8.05 -5.45
N VAL A 127 6.59 9.37 -5.68
CA VAL A 127 5.97 10.31 -4.73
C VAL A 127 4.82 11.10 -5.35
N SER A 128 4.00 11.73 -4.51
CA SER A 128 2.91 12.60 -4.95
C SER A 128 3.41 13.84 -5.69
N ASP A 129 2.62 14.34 -6.65
CA ASP A 129 2.98 15.50 -7.47
C ASP A 129 3.18 16.77 -6.66
N GLU A 130 2.53 16.90 -5.51
CA GLU A 130 2.71 18.01 -4.56
C GLU A 130 4.16 18.14 -4.05
N ARG A 131 4.98 17.08 -4.21
CA ARG A 131 6.39 17.06 -3.80
C ARG A 131 7.35 17.20 -4.96
N ARG A 132 6.87 17.36 -6.20
CA ARG A 132 7.70 17.43 -7.41
C ARG A 132 8.79 18.49 -7.30
N ASP A 133 8.45 19.68 -6.80
CA ASP A 133 9.37 20.83 -6.77
C ASP A 133 10.55 20.64 -5.82
N ARG A 134 10.40 19.78 -4.79
CA ARG A 134 11.49 19.47 -3.86
C ARG A 134 12.72 18.91 -4.59
N PHE A 135 12.53 18.15 -5.66
CA PHE A 135 13.64 17.49 -6.35
C PHE A 135 14.50 18.46 -7.16
N ILE A 136 14.00 19.67 -7.42
CA ILE A 136 14.79 20.74 -8.04
C ILE A 136 15.96 21.09 -7.12
N ASP A 137 15.67 21.33 -5.84
CA ASP A 137 16.68 21.66 -4.84
C ASP A 137 17.52 20.44 -4.46
N ASP A 138 16.89 19.28 -4.22
CA ASP A 138 17.59 18.07 -3.75
C ASP A 138 18.65 17.56 -4.76
N TYR A 139 18.45 17.83 -6.06
CA TYR A 139 19.36 17.41 -7.14
C TYR A 139 20.02 18.58 -7.87
N GLU A 140 19.92 19.80 -7.34
CA GLU A 140 20.56 21.00 -7.93
C GLU A 140 20.20 21.19 -9.41
N ILE A 141 18.93 21.00 -9.77
CA ILE A 141 18.44 21.11 -11.15
C ILE A 141 18.50 22.56 -11.62
N THR A 142 19.19 22.78 -12.73
CA THR A 142 19.30 24.12 -13.32
C THR A 142 18.29 24.35 -14.45
N ASP A 143 17.94 23.32 -15.21
CA ASP A 143 16.91 23.37 -16.26
C ASP A 143 15.59 22.76 -15.75
N VAL A 144 14.83 23.59 -15.02
CA VAL A 144 13.56 23.18 -14.38
C VAL A 144 12.48 22.77 -15.39
N GLU A 145 12.40 23.46 -16.53
CA GLU A 145 11.41 23.14 -17.57
C GLU A 145 11.71 21.77 -18.21
N ARG A 146 12.99 21.50 -18.50
CA ARG A 146 13.44 20.19 -18.98
C ARG A 146 13.17 19.09 -17.96
N TYR A 147 13.44 19.34 -16.68
CA TYR A 147 13.09 18.42 -15.60
C TYR A 147 11.60 18.10 -15.55
N TYR A 148 10.72 19.11 -15.53
CA TYR A 148 9.27 18.89 -15.48
C TYR A 148 8.79 18.08 -16.68
N LYS A 149 9.27 18.40 -17.88
CA LYS A 149 8.91 17.65 -19.08
C LYS A 149 9.25 16.16 -18.94
N LEU A 150 10.48 15.83 -18.51
CA LEU A 150 10.92 14.45 -18.37
C LEU A 150 10.24 13.73 -17.18
N TYR A 151 9.98 14.45 -16.10
CA TYR A 151 9.24 13.96 -14.94
C TYR A 151 7.83 13.53 -15.34
N ASP A 152 7.11 14.40 -16.04
CA ASP A 152 5.74 14.16 -16.47
C ASP A 152 5.67 12.97 -17.45
N ILE A 153 6.65 12.84 -18.37
CA ILE A 153 6.73 11.71 -19.30
C ILE A 153 6.93 10.38 -18.55
N LEU A 154 7.86 10.33 -17.59
CA LEU A 154 8.13 9.10 -16.85
C LEU A 154 6.90 8.66 -16.05
N LYS A 155 6.24 9.59 -15.35
CA LYS A 155 5.06 9.26 -14.55
C LYS A 155 3.87 8.85 -15.38
N ASP A 156 3.64 9.50 -16.52
CA ASP A 156 2.57 9.11 -17.42
C ASP A 156 2.83 7.72 -18.04
N ALA A 157 4.08 7.42 -18.41
CA ALA A 157 4.46 6.11 -18.94
C ALA A 157 4.30 4.99 -17.90
N ASP A 158 4.72 5.23 -16.65
CA ASP A 158 4.52 4.32 -15.52
C ASP A 158 3.01 4.13 -15.23
N ALA A 159 2.25 5.23 -15.21
CA ALA A 159 0.82 5.20 -15.00
C ALA A 159 0.08 4.44 -16.10
N LEU A 160 0.47 4.62 -17.37
CA LEU A 160 -0.12 3.87 -18.48
C LEU A 160 0.01 2.36 -18.26
N ASP A 161 1.14 1.89 -17.73
CA ASP A 161 1.33 0.46 -17.45
C ASP A 161 0.35 -0.10 -16.41
N ARG A 162 -0.31 0.75 -15.62
CA ARG A 162 -1.31 0.36 -14.61
C ARG A 162 -2.62 -0.16 -15.21
N LYS A 163 -2.84 -0.01 -16.52
CA LYS A 163 -3.94 -0.72 -17.24
C LYS A 163 -3.78 -2.26 -17.18
N ARG A 164 -2.64 -2.76 -16.67
CA ARG A 164 -2.47 -4.18 -16.30
C ARG A 164 -3.28 -4.58 -15.07
N PHE A 165 -3.55 -3.67 -14.14
CA PHE A 165 -4.43 -3.98 -13.02
C PHE A 165 -5.88 -4.04 -13.50
N PHE A 166 -6.76 -4.61 -12.70
CA PHE A 166 -8.19 -4.53 -13.00
C PHE A 166 -8.68 -3.10 -12.84
N ASP A 167 -9.69 -2.73 -13.63
CA ASP A 167 -10.36 -1.42 -13.61
C ASP A 167 -10.89 -0.99 -12.25
N TYR A 168 -11.03 -1.93 -11.33
CA TYR A 168 -11.51 -1.73 -9.97
C TYR A 168 -10.43 -1.77 -8.88
N SER A 169 -9.17 -1.97 -9.22
CA SER A 169 -8.07 -1.93 -8.24
C SER A 169 -7.64 -0.49 -7.97
N ASP A 170 -7.24 -0.18 -6.74
CA ASP A 170 -6.58 1.09 -6.39
C ASP A 170 -5.30 1.28 -7.21
N SER A 171 -4.72 0.17 -7.66
CA SER A 171 -3.56 0.15 -8.54
C SER A 171 -3.88 0.42 -10.00
N TYR A 172 -5.16 0.56 -10.38
CA TYR A 172 -5.56 0.87 -11.76
C TYR A 172 -5.08 2.24 -12.21
N LEU A 173 -5.08 2.46 -13.52
CA LEU A 173 -4.84 3.78 -14.09
C LEU A 173 -6.01 4.71 -13.75
N ASP A 174 -5.73 5.77 -13.01
CA ASP A 174 -6.63 6.93 -12.93
C ASP A 174 -6.17 7.98 -13.94
N GLU A 175 -6.97 8.16 -14.98
CA GLU A 175 -6.66 9.01 -16.14
C GLU A 175 -6.47 10.48 -15.77
N ARG A 176 -6.98 10.92 -14.61
CA ARG A 176 -6.80 12.30 -14.11
C ARG A 176 -5.35 12.60 -13.75
N PHE A 177 -4.56 11.57 -13.47
CA PHE A 177 -3.13 11.70 -13.20
C PHE A 177 -2.26 11.66 -14.46
N LEU A 178 -2.84 11.54 -15.66
CA LEU A 178 -2.08 11.71 -16.90
C LEU A 178 -1.89 13.19 -17.20
N ARG A 179 -0.64 13.63 -17.18
CA ARG A 179 -0.19 15.02 -17.25
C ARG A 179 -0.15 15.53 -18.69
N ILE A 180 0.21 14.66 -19.62
CA ILE A 180 0.45 15.01 -21.02
C ILE A 180 -0.71 14.52 -21.88
N ASP A 181 -1.21 15.37 -22.78
CA ASP A 181 -2.38 15.04 -23.60
C ASP A 181 -2.16 13.83 -24.52
N VAL A 182 -0.95 13.63 -25.04
CA VAL A 182 -0.64 12.43 -25.83
C VAL A 182 -0.77 11.16 -25.01
N SER A 183 -0.43 11.18 -23.72
CA SER A 183 -0.56 10.02 -22.83
C SER A 183 -2.01 9.54 -22.74
N LYS A 184 -2.98 10.47 -22.70
CA LYS A 184 -4.42 10.14 -22.72
C LYS A 184 -4.81 9.41 -24.02
N GLY A 185 -4.20 9.79 -25.15
CA GLY A 185 -4.35 9.09 -26.43
C GLY A 185 -3.80 7.66 -26.44
N LEU A 186 -2.87 7.32 -25.54
CA LEU A 186 -2.23 6.01 -25.46
C LEU A 186 -2.96 5.01 -24.55
N ILE A 187 -4.03 5.40 -23.84
CA ILE A 187 -4.75 4.53 -22.88
C ILE A 187 -5.21 3.23 -23.53
N LYS A 188 -5.81 3.32 -24.73
CA LYS A 188 -6.31 2.14 -25.45
C LYS A 188 -5.17 1.24 -25.92
N LEU A 189 -4.08 1.82 -26.42
CA LEU A 189 -2.88 1.05 -26.75
C LEU A 189 -2.34 0.34 -25.50
N SER A 190 -2.29 1.04 -24.36
CA SER A 190 -1.81 0.45 -23.11
C SER A 190 -2.66 -0.74 -22.69
N GLU A 191 -3.98 -0.64 -22.79
CA GLU A 191 -4.88 -1.76 -22.51
C GLU A 191 -4.60 -2.97 -23.41
N GLU A 192 -4.45 -2.75 -24.73
CA GLU A 192 -4.15 -3.81 -25.69
C GLU A 192 -2.79 -4.46 -25.44
N ILE A 193 -1.74 -3.67 -25.18
CA ILE A 193 -0.40 -4.17 -24.84
C ILE A 193 -0.46 -4.98 -23.54
N ASN A 194 -1.07 -4.45 -22.48
CA ASN A 194 -1.18 -5.14 -21.21
C ASN A 194 -1.98 -6.45 -21.31
N ASN A 195 -2.97 -6.51 -22.20
CA ASN A 195 -3.72 -7.74 -22.47
C ASN A 195 -2.86 -8.82 -23.15
N ILE A 196 -1.91 -8.48 -24.02
CA ILE A 196 -0.95 -9.44 -24.61
C ILE A 196 -0.11 -10.07 -23.49
N TYR A 197 0.46 -9.22 -22.63
CA TYR A 197 1.29 -9.66 -21.52
C TYR A 197 0.49 -10.53 -20.53
N LYS A 198 -0.76 -10.13 -20.20
CA LYS A 198 -1.68 -10.97 -19.41
C LYS A 198 -1.90 -12.34 -20.04
N GLN A 199 -2.12 -12.41 -21.36
CA GLN A 199 -2.32 -13.68 -22.07
C GLN A 199 -1.08 -14.57 -22.05
N ASN A 200 0.12 -14.01 -22.11
CA ASN A 200 1.37 -14.76 -22.01
C ASN A 200 1.68 -15.21 -20.57
N ILE A 201 1.19 -14.46 -19.57
CA ILE A 201 1.28 -14.78 -18.14
C ILE A 201 0.12 -15.70 -17.69
N LYS A 202 -0.86 -16.04 -18.56
CA LYS A 202 -1.94 -16.99 -18.23
C LYS A 202 -1.41 -18.40 -17.89
N THR A 203 -0.99 -18.56 -16.65
CA THR A 203 -1.19 -19.78 -15.88
C THR A 203 -2.61 -19.76 -15.33
N ASN A 204 -3.54 -20.39 -16.06
CA ASN A 204 -4.86 -20.88 -15.59
C ASN A 204 -5.63 -19.99 -14.59
N VAL A 205 -6.36 -18.99 -15.10
CA VAL A 205 -7.42 -18.26 -14.38
C VAL A 205 -8.54 -19.19 -13.86
N ASN A 206 -8.62 -20.42 -14.37
CA ASN A 206 -9.53 -21.47 -13.88
C ASN A 206 -9.21 -22.00 -12.47
N ASN A 207 -8.18 -21.46 -11.78
CA ASN A 207 -7.72 -21.94 -10.48
C ASN A 207 -8.04 -21.03 -9.29
N ILE A 208 -8.91 -20.01 -9.41
CA ILE A 208 -9.48 -19.39 -8.19
C ILE A 208 -10.22 -20.51 -7.45
N LYS A 209 -9.68 -20.91 -6.29
CA LYS A 209 -10.33 -21.93 -5.46
C LYS A 209 -11.76 -21.44 -5.19
N ARG A 210 -12.74 -22.26 -5.57
CA ARG A 210 -14.13 -22.03 -5.15
C ARG A 210 -14.13 -21.88 -3.63
N PRO A 211 -14.92 -20.93 -3.08
CA PRO A 211 -15.00 -20.80 -1.64
C PRO A 211 -15.51 -22.10 -1.03
N GLU A 212 -15.06 -22.41 0.18
CA GLU A 212 -15.80 -23.31 1.04
C GLU A 212 -17.15 -22.64 1.32
N VAL A 213 -18.24 -23.38 1.11
CA VAL A 213 -19.60 -22.93 1.40
C VAL A 213 -20.08 -23.68 2.63
N GLY A 214 -20.62 -22.95 3.61
CA GLY A 214 -21.02 -23.52 4.90
C GLY A 214 -21.53 -22.41 5.82
N ARG A 215 -21.38 -22.61 7.12
CA ARG A 215 -21.59 -21.59 8.16
C ARG A 215 -20.33 -21.57 9.00
N PHE A 216 -19.54 -20.50 8.88
CA PHE A 216 -18.21 -20.43 9.48
C PHE A 216 -18.15 -19.28 10.48
N GLN A 217 -17.72 -19.59 11.70
CA GLN A 217 -17.31 -18.56 12.63
C GLN A 217 -15.88 -18.11 12.28
N CYS A 218 -15.68 -16.82 12.12
CA CYS A 218 -14.36 -16.23 11.89
C CYS A 218 -14.16 -14.96 12.72
N PHE A 219 -12.93 -14.48 12.78
CA PHE A 219 -12.55 -13.34 13.59
C PHE A 219 -11.84 -12.30 12.74
N HIS A 220 -12.17 -11.03 12.94
CA HIS A 220 -11.47 -9.91 12.31
C HIS A 220 -11.00 -8.94 13.40
N SER A 221 -9.78 -8.44 13.32
CA SER A 221 -9.24 -7.48 14.30
C SER A 221 -8.95 -6.15 13.63
N ILE A 222 -9.37 -5.06 14.28
CA ILE A 222 -9.04 -3.70 13.86
C ILE A 222 -7.86 -3.13 14.67
N GLY A 223 -7.23 -3.94 15.53
CA GLY A 223 -6.19 -3.47 16.44
C GLY A 223 -6.74 -2.50 17.49
N PHE A 224 -5.98 -1.45 17.82
CA PHE A 224 -6.41 -0.37 18.72
C PHE A 224 -6.96 0.84 17.96
N ASP A 225 -7.83 0.60 16.98
CA ASP A 225 -8.48 1.65 16.19
C ASP A 225 -9.92 1.87 16.63
N PHE A 226 -10.11 2.59 17.73
CA PHE A 226 -11.45 2.89 18.24
C PHE A 226 -12.31 3.62 17.22
N PHE A 227 -11.70 4.45 16.37
CA PHE A 227 -12.39 5.28 15.39
C PHE A 227 -13.00 4.47 14.23
N LYS A 228 -12.55 3.22 14.03
CA LYS A 228 -13.18 2.30 13.07
C LYS A 228 -14.46 1.65 13.58
N LEU A 229 -14.75 1.70 14.89
CA LEU A 229 -15.94 1.04 15.46
C LEU A 229 -17.22 1.54 14.79
N ALA A 230 -17.40 2.85 14.65
CA ALA A 230 -18.58 3.45 14.02
C ALA A 230 -18.83 2.88 12.62
N SER A 231 -17.81 2.93 11.76
CA SER A 231 -17.90 2.42 10.40
C SER A 231 -18.18 0.92 10.35
N VAL A 232 -17.53 0.12 11.19
CA VAL A 232 -17.74 -1.34 11.21
C VAL A 232 -19.16 -1.70 11.68
N LEU A 233 -19.67 -1.01 12.70
CA LEU A 233 -21.01 -1.26 13.23
C LEU A 233 -22.11 -0.79 12.27
N GLU A 234 -21.86 0.25 11.48
CA GLU A 234 -22.82 0.78 10.51
C GLU A 234 -22.82 0.01 9.19
N HIS A 235 -21.64 -0.24 8.62
CA HIS A 235 -21.48 -0.74 7.26
C HIS A 235 -20.97 -2.18 7.19
N GLY A 236 -20.61 -2.77 8.33
CA GLY A 236 -19.90 -4.05 8.38
C GLY A 236 -18.40 -3.90 8.14
N ILE A 237 -17.70 -5.02 7.94
CA ILE A 237 -16.26 -5.03 7.65
C ILE A 237 -16.09 -5.09 6.15
N LEU A 238 -15.48 -4.05 5.56
CA LEU A 238 -15.43 -3.85 4.11
C LEU A 238 -14.04 -4.18 3.55
N SER A 239 -13.98 -4.73 2.34
CA SER A 239 -12.75 -4.72 1.54
C SER A 239 -12.42 -3.29 1.12
N LYS A 240 -11.19 -3.04 0.63
CA LYS A 240 -10.79 -1.68 0.22
C LYS A 240 -11.71 -1.10 -0.85
N LYS A 241 -12.08 -1.93 -1.83
CA LYS A 241 -13.00 -1.55 -2.89
C LYS A 241 -14.40 -1.25 -2.40
N GLU A 242 -14.92 -2.01 -1.43
CA GLU A 242 -16.23 -1.70 -0.87
C GLU A 242 -16.21 -0.40 -0.07
N MET A 243 -15.11 -0.08 0.63
CA MET A 243 -14.93 1.24 1.27
C MET A 243 -14.99 2.37 0.24
N GLN A 244 -14.26 2.25 -0.87
CA GLN A 244 -14.26 3.25 -1.95
C GLN A 244 -15.64 3.45 -2.59
N LYS A 245 -16.36 2.36 -2.86
CA LYS A 245 -17.72 2.43 -3.43
C LYS A 245 -18.69 3.19 -2.52
N LEU A 246 -18.47 3.15 -1.22
CA LEU A 246 -19.27 3.83 -0.21
C LEU A 246 -18.70 5.19 0.19
N ASP A 247 -17.61 5.63 -0.44
CA ASP A 247 -16.89 6.86 -0.11
C ASP A 247 -16.47 6.93 1.38
N ILE A 248 -16.08 5.77 1.93
CA ILE A 248 -15.62 5.64 3.31
C ILE A 248 -14.09 5.73 3.30
N GLU A 249 -13.55 6.77 3.94
CA GLU A 249 -12.12 6.88 4.15
C GLU A 249 -11.63 5.79 5.13
N GLY A 250 -10.58 5.07 4.73
CA GLY A 250 -9.98 4.02 5.54
C GLY A 250 -8.46 4.07 5.47
N VAL A 251 -7.80 4.10 6.62
CA VAL A 251 -6.34 3.90 6.70
C VAL A 251 -6.01 2.42 6.78
N SER A 252 -5.03 1.99 5.98
CA SER A 252 -4.52 0.62 6.00
C SER A 252 -3.87 0.29 7.35
N ASN A 253 -4.15 -0.91 7.87
CA ASN A 253 -3.40 -1.46 8.99
C ASN A 253 -2.06 -2.05 8.47
N PHE A 254 -1.00 -1.91 9.25
CA PHE A 254 0.36 -2.34 8.88
C PHE A 254 0.46 -3.85 8.66
N GLU A 255 1.13 -4.28 7.59
CA GLU A 255 1.55 -5.66 7.25
C GLU A 255 0.49 -6.79 7.33
N GLY A 256 -0.76 -6.48 7.66
CA GLY A 256 -1.94 -7.33 7.64
C GLY A 256 -3.16 -6.45 7.41
N GLY A 257 -3.99 -6.80 6.43
CA GLY A 257 -5.11 -5.97 6.06
C GLY A 257 -5.90 -6.54 4.90
N ASN A 258 -7.11 -6.02 4.75
CA ASN A 258 -8.00 -6.40 3.66
C ASN A 258 -7.30 -6.17 2.31
N LEU A 259 -7.45 -7.12 1.41
CA LEU A 259 -7.10 -6.99 0.01
C LEU A 259 -8.18 -6.17 -0.70
N ASP A 260 -7.93 -5.78 -1.95
CA ASP A 260 -8.85 -4.94 -2.73
C ASP A 260 -10.29 -5.47 -2.70
N ASP A 261 -10.47 -6.75 -3.04
CA ASP A 261 -11.76 -7.44 -3.05
C ASP A 261 -12.02 -8.34 -1.84
N TYR A 262 -11.11 -8.44 -0.87
CA TYR A 262 -11.23 -9.44 0.20
C TYR A 262 -10.95 -8.89 1.60
N VAL A 263 -11.80 -9.27 2.53
CA VAL A 263 -11.60 -9.05 3.96
C VAL A 263 -10.78 -10.21 4.53
N SER A 264 -9.65 -9.91 5.20
CA SER A 264 -8.88 -10.92 5.92
C SER A 264 -9.57 -11.30 7.22
N VAL A 265 -9.64 -12.59 7.52
CA VAL A 265 -10.23 -13.13 8.75
C VAL A 265 -9.41 -14.30 9.27
N VAL A 266 -9.50 -14.57 10.57
CA VAL A 266 -9.02 -15.82 11.16
C VAL A 266 -10.17 -16.82 11.19
N ASP A 267 -9.96 -18.00 10.60
CA ASP A 267 -10.93 -19.08 10.66
C ASP A 267 -10.99 -19.70 12.07
N GLY A 268 -12.17 -19.68 12.71
CA GLY A 268 -12.37 -20.20 14.05
C GLY A 268 -11.99 -21.67 14.22
N ARG A 269 -12.05 -22.46 13.13
CA ARG A 269 -11.66 -23.89 13.13
C ARG A 269 -10.15 -24.09 13.31
N LEU A 270 -9.33 -23.05 13.11
CA LEU A 270 -7.87 -23.12 13.10
C LEU A 270 -7.22 -22.57 14.37
N ILE A 271 -7.98 -21.90 15.25
CA ILE A 271 -7.47 -21.28 16.49
C ILE A 271 -6.69 -22.26 17.37
N ASN A 272 -7.21 -23.48 17.53
CA ASN A 272 -6.59 -24.50 18.37
C ASN A 272 -5.58 -25.38 17.60
N LYS A 273 -5.27 -25.06 16.34
CA LYS A 273 -4.37 -25.83 15.48
C LYS A 273 -2.99 -25.20 15.31
N GLY A 274 -2.64 -24.21 16.13
CA GLY A 274 -1.32 -23.56 16.11
C GLY A 274 -1.20 -22.39 15.13
N GLY A 275 -2.34 -21.86 14.65
CA GLY A 275 -2.39 -20.61 13.90
C GLY A 275 -1.77 -19.43 14.67
N THR A 276 -1.20 -18.47 13.94
CA THR A 276 -0.45 -17.35 14.53
C THR A 276 -1.16 -16.01 14.38
N ALA A 277 -2.11 -15.85 13.46
CA ALA A 277 -2.90 -14.62 13.33
C ALA A 277 -3.82 -14.40 14.53
N PHE A 278 -4.49 -15.45 15.03
CA PHE A 278 -5.36 -15.32 16.20
C PHE A 278 -4.64 -14.80 17.45
N PRO A 279 -3.54 -15.42 17.94
CA PRO A 279 -2.84 -14.91 19.10
C PRO A 279 -2.12 -13.57 18.86
N THR A 280 -1.81 -13.22 17.61
CA THR A 280 -1.09 -11.99 17.25
C THR A 280 -2.05 -10.80 17.15
N PHE A 281 -3.16 -10.93 16.43
CA PHE A 281 -4.06 -9.82 16.13
C PHE A 281 -5.38 -9.90 16.90
N VAL A 282 -6.03 -11.06 16.92
CA VAL A 282 -7.37 -11.19 17.54
C VAL A 282 -7.26 -11.07 19.07
N MET A 283 -6.22 -11.66 19.66
CA MET A 283 -6.01 -11.60 21.11
C MET A 283 -5.37 -10.29 21.59
N ASN A 284 -4.82 -9.44 20.70
CA ASN A 284 -4.14 -8.19 21.07
C ASN A 284 -4.78 -6.93 20.48
N GLY A 285 -6.05 -6.98 20.10
CA GLY A 285 -6.78 -5.83 19.57
C GLY A 285 -8.28 -5.94 19.80
N ILE A 286 -8.99 -4.91 19.38
CA ILE A 286 -10.45 -4.91 19.31
C ILE A 286 -10.83 -5.79 18.14
N SER A 287 -11.57 -6.85 18.42
CA SER A 287 -11.89 -7.86 17.41
C SER A 287 -13.38 -8.08 17.30
N PHE A 288 -13.79 -8.67 16.18
CA PHE A 288 -15.16 -8.97 15.86
C PHE A 288 -15.31 -10.47 15.63
N VAL A 289 -16.31 -11.06 16.27
CA VAL A 289 -16.73 -12.43 16.02
C VAL A 289 -17.79 -12.38 14.94
N CYS A 290 -17.47 -12.94 13.78
CA CYS A 290 -18.31 -12.90 12.60
C CYS A 290 -18.78 -14.31 12.24
N GLU A 291 -19.90 -14.37 11.53
CA GLU A 291 -20.43 -15.61 11.01
C GLU A 291 -20.74 -15.47 9.52
N VAL A 292 -20.02 -16.21 8.69
CA VAL A 292 -20.02 -16.05 7.23
C VAL A 292 -20.33 -17.35 6.52
N ASP A 293 -20.96 -17.26 5.36
CA ASP A 293 -21.38 -18.45 4.60
C ASP A 293 -20.32 -18.96 3.62
N LYS A 294 -19.29 -18.15 3.38
CA LYS A 294 -18.24 -18.42 2.40
C LYS A 294 -16.88 -18.04 2.97
N LEU A 295 -15.92 -18.95 2.87
CA LEU A 295 -14.52 -18.69 3.17
C LEU A 295 -13.62 -19.07 1.99
N TYR A 296 -12.68 -18.19 1.69
CA TYR A 296 -11.67 -18.37 0.66
C TYR A 296 -10.32 -18.65 1.34
N SER A 297 -9.56 -19.59 0.77
CA SER A 297 -8.17 -19.79 1.14
C SER A 297 -7.27 -18.97 0.22
N SER A 298 -6.08 -18.61 0.70
CA SER A 298 -5.01 -18.10 -0.15
C SER A 298 -4.69 -19.08 -1.29
N ASP A 299 -4.28 -18.51 -2.42
CA ASP A 299 -3.68 -19.28 -3.51
C ASP A 299 -2.20 -19.53 -3.20
N GLU A 300 -1.90 -20.76 -2.78
CA GLU A 300 -0.54 -21.25 -2.51
C GLU A 300 0.18 -21.78 -3.77
N LYS A 301 -0.55 -21.92 -4.89
CA LYS A 301 0.01 -22.48 -6.14
C LYS A 301 0.66 -21.40 -6.99
N ASN A 302 0.19 -20.16 -6.87
CA ASN A 302 0.67 -19.03 -7.64
C ASN A 302 1.61 -18.14 -6.82
N THR A 303 2.47 -17.40 -7.53
CA THR A 303 3.34 -16.38 -6.92
C THR A 303 2.51 -15.22 -6.38
N GLN A 304 2.91 -14.60 -5.27
CA GLN A 304 2.25 -13.40 -4.71
C GLN A 304 1.96 -12.33 -5.77
N SER A 305 2.95 -12.04 -6.61
CA SER A 305 2.83 -11.11 -7.73
C SER A 305 1.65 -11.41 -8.67
N TYR A 306 1.44 -12.70 -8.97
CA TYR A 306 0.32 -13.14 -9.80
C TYR A 306 -1.01 -12.91 -9.07
N CYS A 307 -1.07 -13.24 -7.78
CA CYS A 307 -2.29 -13.05 -7.00
C CYS A 307 -2.68 -11.58 -6.89
N ILE A 308 -1.72 -10.67 -6.71
CA ILE A 308 -1.95 -9.22 -6.71
C ILE A 308 -2.50 -8.76 -8.07
N GLU A 309 -1.84 -9.11 -9.18
CA GLU A 309 -2.31 -8.76 -10.52
C GLU A 309 -3.70 -9.31 -10.83
N HIS A 310 -4.03 -10.49 -10.29
CA HIS A 310 -5.27 -11.20 -10.57
C HIS A 310 -6.39 -10.90 -9.55
N GLY A 311 -6.13 -10.05 -8.54
CA GLY A 311 -7.07 -9.80 -7.45
C GLY A 311 -7.47 -11.07 -6.69
N ILE A 312 -6.55 -12.04 -6.55
CA ILE A 312 -6.78 -13.33 -5.89
C ILE A 312 -6.23 -13.26 -4.45
N PRO A 313 -6.89 -13.89 -3.47
CA PRO A 313 -6.35 -13.94 -2.11
C PRO A 313 -4.98 -14.61 -2.05
N TYR A 314 -4.04 -14.00 -1.36
CA TYR A 314 -2.71 -14.55 -1.08
C TYR A 314 -2.38 -14.33 0.40
N ASN A 315 -1.63 -15.25 0.99
CA ASN A 315 -1.26 -15.18 2.41
C ASN A 315 -0.25 -14.06 2.63
N LYS A 316 -0.75 -12.84 2.86
CA LYS A 316 0.05 -11.63 3.00
C LYS A 316 0.88 -11.66 4.28
N SER A 317 0.30 -12.16 5.36
CA SER A 317 0.90 -12.11 6.70
C SER A 317 1.57 -13.42 7.11
N LEU A 318 1.64 -14.40 6.19
CA LEU A 318 2.25 -15.73 6.40
C LEU A 318 1.66 -16.47 7.61
N HIS A 319 0.37 -16.28 7.87
CA HIS A 319 -0.35 -16.93 8.95
C HIS A 319 -1.25 -18.05 8.40
N ASP A 320 -1.04 -19.28 8.85
CA ASP A 320 -1.76 -20.46 8.33
C ASP A 320 -3.26 -20.47 8.70
N ASP A 321 -3.64 -19.69 9.71
CA ASP A 321 -5.02 -19.50 10.16
C ASP A 321 -5.76 -18.34 9.46
N GLU A 322 -5.09 -17.62 8.56
CA GLU A 322 -5.70 -16.56 7.75
C GLU A 322 -6.53 -17.14 6.59
N LYS A 323 -7.77 -16.66 6.49
CA LYS A 323 -8.72 -16.90 5.40
C LYS A 323 -9.31 -15.57 4.95
N TYR A 324 -10.15 -15.62 3.91
CA TYR A 324 -10.67 -14.42 3.29
C TYR A 324 -12.17 -14.50 3.05
N VAL A 325 -12.86 -13.38 3.21
CA VAL A 325 -14.26 -13.18 2.84
C VAL A 325 -14.30 -12.22 1.65
N TYR A 326 -15.03 -12.57 0.61
CA TYR A 326 -15.13 -11.72 -0.57
C TYR A 326 -16.01 -10.49 -0.31
N SER A 327 -15.57 -9.33 -0.79
CA SER A 327 -16.24 -8.04 -0.75
C SER A 327 -16.39 -7.46 0.66
N ARG A 328 -17.18 -8.08 1.53
CA ARG A 328 -17.48 -7.57 2.87
C ARG A 328 -18.04 -8.64 3.79
N ILE A 329 -18.06 -8.33 5.07
CA ILE A 329 -18.86 -9.00 6.11
C ILE A 329 -19.95 -8.01 6.49
N ASP A 330 -21.21 -8.34 6.23
CA ASP A 330 -22.33 -7.45 6.54
C ASP A 330 -22.49 -7.25 8.06
N SER A 331 -23.08 -6.13 8.48
CA SER A 331 -23.21 -5.81 9.91
C SER A 331 -24.05 -6.82 10.69
N ASP A 332 -25.02 -7.46 10.04
CA ASP A 332 -25.83 -8.55 10.63
C ASP A 332 -25.08 -9.89 10.76
N GLN A 333 -23.94 -10.03 10.08
CA GLN A 333 -23.02 -11.15 10.21
C GLN A 333 -22.01 -10.96 11.35
N ILE A 334 -21.99 -9.80 12.00
CA ILE A 334 -21.11 -9.49 13.13
C ILE A 334 -21.86 -9.72 14.44
N ASN A 335 -21.61 -10.87 15.07
CA ASN A 335 -22.35 -11.29 16.25
C ASN A 335 -21.89 -10.54 17.51
N HIS A 336 -20.58 -10.33 17.65
CA HIS A 336 -20.00 -9.76 18.87
C HIS A 336 -18.76 -8.91 18.60
N ILE A 337 -18.52 -7.91 19.46
CA ILE A 337 -17.17 -7.39 19.69
C ILE A 337 -16.51 -8.28 20.75
N PHE A 338 -15.27 -8.68 20.51
CA PHE A 338 -14.45 -9.51 21.39
C PHE A 338 -13.25 -8.71 21.90
N LEU A 339 -13.14 -8.62 23.23
CA LEU A 339 -11.95 -8.11 23.91
C LEU A 339 -11.35 -9.22 24.76
N SER A 340 -10.11 -9.60 24.45
CA SER A 340 -9.45 -10.67 25.18
C SER A 340 -9.07 -10.27 26.61
N ASN A 341 -8.79 -11.25 27.47
CA ASN A 341 -8.23 -11.03 28.81
C ASN A 341 -6.87 -10.31 28.79
N LYS A 342 -6.16 -10.33 27.65
CA LYS A 342 -4.90 -9.58 27.48
C LYS A 342 -5.11 -8.10 27.20
N VAL A 343 -6.33 -7.69 26.85
CA VAL A 343 -6.62 -6.36 26.30
C VAL A 343 -7.65 -5.61 27.12
N CYS A 344 -8.75 -6.26 27.51
CA CYS A 344 -9.92 -5.60 28.10
C CYS A 344 -9.59 -4.64 29.26
N ASN A 345 -8.77 -5.08 30.22
CA ASN A 345 -8.44 -4.31 31.41
C ASN A 345 -7.13 -3.49 31.28
N LYS A 346 -6.49 -3.49 30.12
CA LYS A 346 -5.27 -2.67 29.92
C LYS A 346 -5.65 -1.20 29.93
N ASP A 347 -4.79 -0.39 30.52
CA ASP A 347 -4.89 1.05 30.34
C ASP A 347 -4.68 1.39 28.86
N VAL A 348 -5.41 2.38 28.35
CA VAL A 348 -5.30 2.86 26.97
C VAL A 348 -3.87 3.31 26.61
N ARG A 349 -3.09 3.73 27.62
CA ARG A 349 -1.66 4.07 27.50
C ARG A 349 -0.74 2.87 27.35
N GLU A 350 -1.26 1.65 27.47
CA GLU A 350 -0.52 0.40 27.19
C GLU A 350 -0.85 -0.17 25.80
N GLY A 351 -1.72 0.50 25.04
CA GLY A 351 -2.13 0.10 23.69
C GLY A 351 -1.01 0.24 22.65
N LEU A 352 -0.98 -0.64 21.66
CA LEU A 352 -0.02 -0.59 20.54
C LEU A 352 -0.72 -0.06 19.29
N TYR A 353 -0.64 1.25 19.07
CA TYR A 353 -1.37 1.98 18.03
C TYR A 353 -0.69 1.96 16.66
N ILE A 354 0.63 1.80 16.66
CA ILE A 354 1.47 1.73 15.46
C ILE A 354 2.31 0.47 15.51
N TYR A 355 2.23 -0.33 14.44
CA TYR A 355 3.01 -1.54 14.23
C TYR A 355 4.15 -1.30 13.23
N ASN A 356 5.03 -2.28 13.06
CA ASN A 356 6.19 -2.14 12.20
C ASN A 356 5.79 -1.90 10.74
N SER A 357 6.45 -0.96 10.08
CA SER A 357 6.25 -0.64 8.67
C SER A 357 7.56 -0.21 8.05
N LEU A 358 7.96 -0.88 6.98
CA LEU A 358 9.02 -0.37 6.11
C LEU A 358 8.50 0.71 5.15
N SER A 359 7.18 0.95 5.11
CA SER A 359 6.57 2.02 4.34
C SER A 359 6.33 3.26 5.21
N PHE A 360 7.07 4.34 4.91
CA PHE A 360 6.94 5.61 5.61
C PHE A 360 5.60 6.31 5.35
N SER A 361 5.02 6.17 4.15
CA SER A 361 3.70 6.74 3.83
C SER A 361 2.61 6.13 4.70
N ILE A 362 2.53 4.80 4.78
CA ILE A 362 1.54 4.10 5.63
C ILE A 362 1.67 4.53 7.10
N LEU A 363 2.91 4.69 7.60
CA LEU A 363 3.15 5.19 8.96
C LEU A 363 2.60 6.60 9.15
N LYS A 364 2.89 7.50 8.21
CA LYS A 364 2.46 8.90 8.27
C LYS A 364 0.93 9.03 8.17
N ASP A 365 0.29 8.32 7.25
CA ASP A 365 -1.16 8.38 7.05
C ASP A 365 -1.89 7.88 8.30
N ARG A 366 -1.34 6.85 8.96
CA ARG A 366 -1.89 6.35 10.22
C ARG A 366 -1.80 7.37 11.35
N ILE A 367 -0.70 8.12 11.44
CA ILE A 367 -0.55 9.18 12.43
C ILE A 367 -1.51 10.34 12.15
N ASN A 368 -1.65 10.73 10.88
CA ASN A 368 -2.63 11.74 10.47
C ASN A 368 -4.07 11.32 10.80
N HIS A 369 -4.42 10.04 10.61
CA HIS A 369 -5.72 9.50 11.04
C HIS A 369 -5.95 9.72 12.53
N TYR A 370 -4.96 9.43 13.38
CA TYR A 370 -5.08 9.70 14.81
C TYR A 370 -5.22 11.20 15.10
N ILE A 371 -4.40 12.06 14.49
CA ILE A 371 -4.48 13.52 14.66
C ILE A 371 -5.88 14.03 14.28
N ASN A 372 -6.43 13.62 13.14
CA ASN A 372 -7.74 14.06 12.68
C ASN A 372 -8.86 13.65 13.66
N ASN A 373 -8.80 12.44 14.21
CA ASN A 373 -9.83 11.91 15.12
C ASN A 373 -9.72 12.39 16.57
N ILE A 374 -8.63 13.05 16.95
CA ILE A 374 -8.46 13.67 18.27
C ILE A 374 -8.62 15.19 18.25
N SER A 375 -8.54 15.82 17.07
CA SER A 375 -8.49 17.28 16.91
C SER A 375 -9.76 18.01 17.35
N ASP A 376 -10.88 17.28 17.48
CA ASP A 376 -12.14 17.79 18.03
C ASP A 376 -12.09 18.05 19.54
N VAL A 377 -11.20 17.34 20.24
CA VAL A 377 -11.09 17.39 21.71
C VAL A 377 -9.75 17.99 22.16
N ILE A 378 -8.65 17.66 21.46
CA ILE A 378 -7.30 18.09 21.80
C ILE A 378 -6.59 18.72 20.61
N ASN A 379 -5.76 19.73 20.88
CA ASN A 379 -4.84 20.28 19.89
C ASN A 379 -3.42 19.79 20.20
N PRO A 380 -2.95 18.68 19.60
CA PRO A 380 -1.69 18.05 19.98
C PRO A 380 -0.47 18.88 19.56
N ASP A 381 0.55 18.97 20.42
CA ASP A 381 1.88 19.44 20.01
C ASP A 381 2.56 18.37 19.14
N LEU A 382 2.88 18.73 17.89
CA LEU A 382 3.47 17.85 16.90
C LEU A 382 5.00 17.94 16.82
N SER A 383 5.65 18.78 17.64
CA SER A 383 7.09 19.05 17.55
C SER A 383 7.95 17.77 17.66
N GLU A 384 7.78 16.99 18.73
CA GLU A 384 8.54 15.75 18.93
C GLU A 384 8.11 14.66 17.93
N MET A 385 6.82 14.58 17.58
CA MET A 385 6.32 13.65 16.56
C MET A 385 7.01 13.89 15.20
N ASN A 386 7.06 15.14 14.75
CA ASN A 386 7.67 15.52 13.48
C ASN A 386 9.18 15.21 13.47
N LYS A 387 9.87 15.46 14.59
CA LYS A 387 11.29 15.10 14.74
C LYS A 387 11.50 13.59 14.64
N LEU A 388 10.70 12.79 15.36
CA LEU A 388 10.78 11.32 15.30
C LEU A 388 10.49 10.79 13.90
N LEU A 389 9.50 11.34 13.21
CA LEU A 389 9.19 10.97 11.82
C LEU A 389 10.32 11.31 10.86
N SER A 390 10.97 12.45 11.04
CA SER A 390 12.15 12.82 10.24
C SER A 390 13.31 11.84 10.46
N MET A 391 13.55 11.40 11.70
CA MET A 391 14.58 10.41 12.02
C MET A 391 14.22 9.04 11.43
N TYR A 392 12.98 8.59 11.60
CA TYR A 392 12.48 7.32 11.06
C TYR A 392 12.64 7.25 9.54
N LYS A 393 12.23 8.32 8.84
CA LYS A 393 12.35 8.45 7.39
C LYS A 393 13.82 8.35 6.95
N LYS A 394 14.70 9.10 7.60
CA LYS A 394 16.13 9.10 7.29
C LYS A 394 16.76 7.72 7.48
N THR A 395 16.45 7.03 8.58
CA THR A 395 16.97 5.67 8.82
C THR A 395 16.49 4.67 7.76
N LEU A 396 15.25 4.79 7.26
CA LEU A 396 14.78 3.98 6.14
C LEU A 396 15.50 4.32 4.82
N GLU A 397 15.66 5.61 4.52
CA GLU A 397 16.40 6.10 3.34
C GLU A 397 17.83 5.53 3.35
N ASP A 398 18.56 5.69 4.46
CA ASP A 398 19.93 5.18 4.66
C ASP A 398 20.00 3.65 4.53
N TYR A 399 18.96 2.92 4.95
CA TYR A 399 18.91 1.46 4.82
C TYR A 399 18.63 1.01 3.39
N PHE A 400 17.74 1.70 2.66
CA PHE A 400 17.26 1.21 1.38
C PHE A 400 18.27 1.42 0.24
N ILE A 401 19.15 2.43 0.35
CA ILE A 401 20.24 2.68 -0.61
C ILE A 401 21.27 1.55 -0.64
N LEU A 402 21.42 0.81 0.46
CA LEU A 402 22.41 -0.26 0.59
C LEU A 402 22.15 -1.41 -0.40
N ASP A 403 23.22 -2.07 -0.82
CA ASP A 403 23.15 -3.34 -1.53
C ASP A 403 22.73 -4.50 -0.60
N GLN A 404 22.39 -5.66 -1.16
CA GLN A 404 21.89 -6.79 -0.36
C GLN A 404 22.90 -7.32 0.66
N ILE A 405 24.20 -7.28 0.36
CA ILE A 405 25.26 -7.77 1.25
C ILE A 405 25.40 -6.81 2.43
N GLN A 406 25.37 -5.50 2.17
CA GLN A 406 25.37 -4.46 3.18
C GLN A 406 24.11 -4.52 4.05
N LYS A 407 22.93 -4.64 3.44
CA LYS A 407 21.65 -4.82 4.15
C LYS A 407 21.71 -5.99 5.12
N ASN A 408 22.21 -7.15 4.68
CA ASN A 408 22.34 -8.32 5.55
C ASN A 408 23.22 -8.07 6.80
N LYS A 409 24.21 -7.17 6.72
CA LYS A 409 25.07 -6.82 7.86
C LYS A 409 24.40 -5.87 8.85
N VAL A 410 23.62 -4.90 8.36
CA VAL A 410 23.04 -3.84 9.20
C VAL A 410 21.58 -4.06 9.58
N ASN A 411 20.87 -5.00 8.94
CA ASN A 411 19.42 -5.19 9.07
C ASN A 411 18.96 -5.26 10.54
N LYS A 412 19.66 -6.03 11.39
CA LYS A 412 19.32 -6.15 12.81
C LYS A 412 19.40 -4.81 13.55
N GLN A 413 20.42 -4.00 13.24
CA GLN A 413 20.62 -2.69 13.86
C GLN A 413 19.55 -1.71 13.41
N VAL A 414 19.29 -1.64 12.10
CA VAL A 414 18.26 -0.76 11.53
C VAL A 414 16.88 -1.09 12.09
N VAL A 415 16.50 -2.37 12.13
CA VAL A 415 15.22 -2.81 12.72
C VAL A 415 15.11 -2.37 14.18
N ALA A 416 16.19 -2.52 14.97
CA ALA A 416 16.19 -2.08 16.37
C ALA A 416 16.09 -0.55 16.52
N GLU A 417 16.68 0.21 15.60
CA GLU A 417 16.62 1.68 15.60
C GLU A 417 15.20 2.17 15.26
N LEU A 418 14.61 1.64 14.19
CA LEU A 418 13.23 1.94 13.78
C LEU A 418 12.22 1.56 14.88
N GLU A 419 12.43 0.43 15.56
CA GLU A 419 11.68 0.02 16.75
C GLU A 419 11.75 1.08 17.85
N GLY A 420 12.95 1.60 18.13
CA GLY A 420 13.16 2.63 19.15
C GLY A 420 12.40 3.93 18.87
N TYR A 421 12.36 4.37 17.61
CA TYR A 421 11.52 5.51 17.21
C TYR A 421 10.03 5.19 17.34
N ARG A 422 9.61 3.99 16.93
CA ARG A 422 8.21 3.57 16.97
C ARG A 422 7.66 3.48 18.39
N ILE A 423 8.46 3.03 19.36
CA ILE A 423 8.08 3.04 20.78
C ILE A 423 7.75 4.47 21.23
N LYS A 424 8.61 5.44 20.90
CA LYS A 424 8.38 6.85 21.25
C LYS A 424 7.16 7.44 20.55
N ILE A 425 6.96 7.11 19.27
CA ILE A 425 5.76 7.50 18.50
C ILE A 425 4.49 6.94 19.17
N ASN A 426 4.50 5.66 19.56
CA ASN A 426 3.37 5.04 20.26
C ASN A 426 3.09 5.74 21.59
N ASN A 427 4.11 6.11 22.38
CA ASN A 427 3.93 6.83 23.63
C ASN A 427 3.20 8.17 23.43
N ILE A 428 3.54 8.91 22.37
CA ILE A 428 2.85 10.16 22.03
C ILE A 428 1.38 9.89 21.69
N ILE A 429 1.09 8.88 20.88
CA ILE A 429 -0.29 8.53 20.50
C ILE A 429 -1.08 8.02 21.71
N GLN A 430 -0.48 7.20 22.56
CA GLN A 430 -1.05 6.74 23.82
C GLN A 430 -1.53 7.91 24.69
N ASP A 431 -0.71 8.95 24.82
CA ASP A 431 -1.08 10.16 25.55
C ASP A 431 -2.24 10.92 24.88
N TRP A 432 -2.24 11.04 23.55
CA TRP A 432 -3.34 11.66 22.80
C TRP A 432 -4.67 10.94 23.00
N ILE A 433 -4.67 9.62 22.85
CA ILE A 433 -5.88 8.80 23.00
C ILE A 433 -6.36 8.85 24.46
N TYR A 434 -5.45 8.79 25.43
CA TYR A 434 -5.77 8.96 26.84
C TYR A 434 -6.47 10.29 27.10
N GLN A 435 -5.89 11.41 26.63
CA GLN A 435 -6.46 12.75 26.84
C GLN A 435 -7.86 12.90 26.21
N LYS A 436 -8.06 12.36 25.00
CA LYS A 436 -9.39 12.36 24.36
C LYS A 436 -10.42 11.66 25.24
N TYR A 437 -10.17 10.41 25.61
CA TYR A 437 -11.15 9.64 26.38
C TYR A 437 -11.23 10.07 27.84
N GLN A 438 -10.19 10.67 28.40
CA GLN A 438 -10.25 11.32 29.70
C GLN A 438 -11.31 12.43 29.70
N TYR A 439 -11.29 13.27 28.67
CA TYR A 439 -12.28 14.33 28.49
C TYR A 439 -13.68 13.75 28.27
N GLU A 440 -13.83 12.82 27.31
CA GLU A 440 -15.14 12.26 26.95
C GLU A 440 -15.80 11.46 28.11
N LEU A 441 -14.99 10.80 28.94
CA LEU A 441 -15.47 10.04 30.10
C LEU A 441 -15.56 10.88 31.39
N GLY A 442 -15.12 12.13 31.38
CA GLY A 442 -15.08 12.99 32.57
C GLY A 442 -14.19 12.46 33.69
N LYS A 443 -13.06 11.82 33.34
CA LYS A 443 -12.11 11.19 34.28
C LYS A 443 -11.10 12.20 34.80
N ASN A 444 -10.66 12.05 36.06
CA ASN A 444 -9.59 12.88 36.60
C ASN A 444 -8.24 12.51 35.99
N LYS A 445 -7.23 13.36 36.23
CA LYS A 445 -5.84 13.09 35.85
C LYS A 445 -5.34 11.79 36.48
N ASP A 446 -4.67 10.99 35.67
CA ASP A 446 -4.01 9.73 36.05
C ASP A 446 -4.94 8.57 36.40
N GLU A 447 -6.27 8.77 36.34
CA GLU A 447 -7.22 7.64 36.42
C GLU A 447 -6.97 6.66 35.28
N ILE A 448 -7.13 5.37 35.59
CA ILE A 448 -7.03 4.30 34.59
C ILE A 448 -8.26 4.38 33.68
N ILE A 449 -8.00 4.39 32.38
CA ILE A 449 -9.03 4.29 31.34
C ILE A 449 -8.73 3.01 30.58
N THR A 450 -9.60 2.01 30.72
CA THR A 450 -9.38 0.71 30.11
C THR A 450 -9.87 0.68 28.66
N ILE A 451 -9.38 -0.27 27.87
CA ILE A 451 -9.90 -0.54 26.52
C ILE A 451 -11.40 -0.88 26.57
N ASP A 452 -11.83 -1.59 27.61
CA ASP A 452 -13.24 -1.91 27.87
C ASP A 452 -14.11 -0.67 28.11
N ASP A 453 -13.60 0.31 28.88
CA ASP A 453 -14.28 1.59 29.11
C ASP A 453 -14.52 2.33 27.80
N ILE A 454 -13.51 2.35 26.92
CA ILE A 454 -13.59 3.04 25.64
C ILE A 454 -14.57 2.34 24.69
N VAL A 455 -14.49 1.03 24.53
CA VAL A 455 -15.43 0.28 23.67
C VAL A 455 -16.87 0.43 24.16
N SER A 456 -17.07 0.37 25.47
CA SER A 456 -18.36 0.63 26.12
C SER A 456 -18.89 2.03 25.81
N HIS A 457 -18.02 3.04 25.94
CA HIS A 457 -18.37 4.43 25.65
C HIS A 457 -18.73 4.65 24.18
N GLU A 458 -17.92 4.16 23.25
CA GLU A 458 -18.15 4.30 21.82
C GLU A 458 -19.47 3.62 21.39
N LEU A 459 -19.79 2.44 21.92
CA LEU A 459 -21.08 1.79 21.69
C LEU A 459 -22.25 2.68 22.15
N GLN A 460 -22.19 3.24 23.36
CA GLN A 460 -23.24 4.10 23.89
C GLN A 460 -23.38 5.41 23.08
N LYS A 461 -22.25 6.04 22.76
CA LYS A 461 -22.16 7.26 21.95
C LYS A 461 -22.78 7.08 20.57
N LEU A 462 -22.60 5.89 19.97
CA LEU A 462 -23.19 5.52 18.68
C LEU A 462 -24.66 5.07 18.78
N GLY A 463 -25.25 5.09 19.98
CA GLY A 463 -26.66 4.75 20.20
C GLY A 463 -26.94 3.24 20.17
N PHE A 464 -25.96 2.42 20.58
CA PHE A 464 -26.15 0.98 20.75
C PHE A 464 -26.36 0.62 22.22
N GLU A 465 -27.39 -0.19 22.48
CA GLU A 465 -27.47 -0.95 23.72
C GLU A 465 -26.59 -2.19 23.58
N TYR A 466 -25.90 -2.59 24.65
CA TYR A 466 -25.03 -3.75 24.61
C TYR A 466 -25.10 -4.57 25.89
N ASN A 467 -24.86 -5.88 25.75
CA ASN A 467 -24.70 -6.80 26.86
C ASN A 467 -23.30 -7.40 26.81
N LYS A 468 -22.62 -7.37 27.97
CA LYS A 468 -21.28 -7.90 28.13
C LYS A 468 -21.36 -9.27 28.82
N SER A 469 -20.81 -10.29 28.17
CA SER A 469 -20.71 -11.65 28.70
C SER A 469 -19.25 -12.05 28.85
N GLN A 470 -18.92 -12.71 29.96
CA GLN A 470 -17.57 -13.17 30.24
C GLN A 470 -17.35 -14.59 29.70
N THR A 471 -16.18 -14.80 29.12
CA THR A 471 -15.68 -16.08 28.61
C THR A 471 -14.34 -16.42 29.27
N ASP A 472 -13.83 -17.62 29.03
CA ASP A 472 -12.48 -18.03 29.43
C ASP A 472 -11.37 -17.18 28.77
N LYS A 473 -11.63 -16.63 27.58
CA LYS A 473 -10.65 -15.87 26.79
C LYS A 473 -10.80 -14.35 26.87
N GLY A 474 -11.89 -13.83 27.43
CA GLY A 474 -12.19 -12.39 27.45
C GLY A 474 -13.68 -12.07 27.59
N TYR A 475 -14.07 -10.89 27.10
CA TYR A 475 -15.46 -10.44 27.05
C TYR A 475 -16.01 -10.45 25.63
N LEU A 476 -17.28 -10.84 25.50
CA LEU A 476 -18.08 -10.69 24.30
C LEU A 476 -19.16 -9.63 24.55
N PHE A 477 -19.21 -8.64 23.68
CA PHE A 477 -20.24 -7.61 23.64
C PHE A 477 -21.22 -7.96 22.53
N SER A 478 -22.43 -8.37 22.88
CA SER A 478 -23.56 -8.31 21.94
C SER A 478 -24.15 -6.91 21.97
N TYR A 479 -24.63 -6.41 20.84
CA TYR A 479 -25.11 -5.04 20.72
C TYR A 479 -26.30 -4.96 19.77
N GLU A 480 -27.20 -4.00 20.02
CA GLU A 480 -28.36 -3.72 19.19
C GLU A 480 -28.55 -2.21 19.07
N LYS A 481 -28.84 -1.73 17.84
CA LYS A 481 -29.04 -0.30 17.59
C LYS A 481 -30.36 0.14 18.22
N ILE A 482 -30.33 1.19 19.05
CA ILE A 482 -31.54 1.74 19.67
C ILE A 482 -32.44 2.28 18.54
N LYS A 483 -33.58 1.65 18.33
CA LYS A 483 -34.61 2.17 17.43
C LYS A 483 -35.18 3.44 18.05
N THR A 484 -34.72 4.61 17.61
CA THR A 484 -35.40 5.86 17.93
C THR A 484 -36.83 5.75 17.39
N LYS A 485 -37.83 5.78 18.28
CA LYS A 485 -39.22 5.94 17.86
C LYS A 485 -39.27 7.25 17.08
N SER A 486 -39.57 7.17 15.78
CA SER A 486 -39.91 8.33 14.96
C SER A 486 -40.98 9.11 15.70
N ARG A 487 -40.65 10.33 16.14
CA ARG A 487 -41.65 11.28 16.65
C ARG A 487 -42.39 11.92 15.49
#